data_AF-A0A942C8Q9-F1
#
_entry.id   AF-A0A942C8Q9-F1
#
_cell.length_a   1.000
_cell.length_b   1.000
_cell.length_c   1.000
_cell.angle_alpha   90.00
_cell.angle_beta   90.00
_cell.angle_gamma   90.00
#
_symmetry.space_group_name_H-M   'P 1'
#
loop_
_entity.id
_entity.type
_entity.pdbx_description
1 polymer ?
#
loop_
_entity_poly.entity_id
_entity_poly.type
_entity_poly.pdbx_seq_one_letter_code
_entity_poly.pdbx_strand_id
1 'polypeptide(L)'
;MKSTHTPQTMICPCCGTYREKSADVCFNCQARTVGEPLLQPETKLPGLGPSLRALLVALIIFIGFLGAWLLSNDMKVARVLLVMAMGENTTFTKSLLQLDPSLLQYRIFTFDAYRLACYLSFGAIPLSMLGMWLARRAQKLASLQPLQYGGRRIATGSLLFSFLFGVIFSAAAISWIPRAIQTGRAKHIAAVRAEFYRLHVEALNHHYTEFGTYPQELSDLRNNLSTLIPQTDYWGTQIRYSPTALIASKNSTPGYSNYQLVSAGPDGVWDSTDDIRMVDGVIVNVTDEDNWITSFFRTRNNEK
;
A
#
# COMPACT_ATOMS: atom_id res chain seq x y z
N MET A 1 -56.51 -7.04 -4.93
CA MET A 1 -55.25 -7.12 -5.69
C MET A 1 -55.54 -7.76 -7.04
N LYS A 2 -55.46 -7.01 -8.15
CA LYS A 2 -55.61 -7.56 -9.51
C LYS A 2 -54.34 -8.35 -9.82
N SER A 3 -54.47 -9.67 -9.97
CA SER A 3 -53.42 -10.51 -10.57
C SER A 3 -53.24 -10.05 -12.01
N THR A 4 -52.15 -9.34 -12.29
CA THR A 4 -51.72 -9.08 -13.66
C THR A 4 -51.26 -10.40 -14.25
N HIS A 5 -52.13 -11.07 -15.00
CA HIS A 5 -51.75 -12.20 -15.84
C HIS A 5 -50.77 -11.68 -16.89
N THR A 6 -49.47 -11.86 -16.64
CA THR A 6 -48.45 -11.67 -17.68
C THR A 6 -48.72 -12.73 -18.76
N PRO A 7 -49.05 -12.34 -20.00
CA PRO A 7 -49.33 -13.29 -21.06
C PRO A 7 -48.11 -14.21 -21.24
N GLN A 8 -48.35 -15.52 -21.17
CA GLN A 8 -47.27 -16.49 -21.32
C GLN A 8 -46.83 -16.51 -22.78
N THR A 9 -45.69 -15.88 -23.07
CA THR A 9 -45.09 -15.88 -24.41
C THR A 9 -44.21 -17.12 -24.60
N MET A 10 -44.20 -17.69 -25.79
CA MET A 10 -43.25 -18.72 -26.24
C MET A 10 -42.60 -18.30 -27.56
N ILE A 11 -41.39 -18.79 -27.83
CA ILE A 11 -40.69 -18.53 -29.10
C ILE A 11 -41.15 -19.57 -30.13
N CYS A 12 -41.51 -19.13 -31.34
CA CYS A 12 -41.83 -20.02 -32.44
C CYS A 12 -40.55 -20.74 -32.91
N PRO A 13 -40.53 -22.09 -32.96
CA PRO A 13 -39.33 -22.84 -33.35
C PRO A 13 -38.97 -22.67 -34.84
N CYS A 14 -39.94 -22.28 -35.68
CA CYS A 14 -39.74 -22.16 -37.12
C CYS A 14 -39.08 -20.83 -37.53
N CYS A 15 -39.48 -19.70 -36.91
CA CYS A 15 -38.97 -18.37 -37.29
C CYS A 15 -38.38 -17.55 -36.14
N GLY A 16 -38.34 -18.08 -34.91
CA GLY A 16 -37.75 -17.39 -33.76
C GLY A 16 -38.55 -16.20 -33.20
N THR A 17 -39.73 -15.88 -33.74
CA THR A 17 -40.56 -14.78 -33.21
C THR A 17 -41.33 -15.19 -31.96
N TYR A 18 -41.54 -14.24 -31.04
CA TYR A 18 -42.37 -14.44 -29.86
C TYR A 18 -43.85 -14.54 -30.26
N ARG A 19 -44.57 -15.52 -29.70
CA ARG A 19 -46.01 -15.68 -29.84
C ARG A 19 -46.67 -15.96 -28.49
N GLU A 20 -47.96 -15.71 -28.39
CA GLU A 20 -48.74 -16.16 -27.23
C GLU A 20 -48.83 -17.68 -27.19
N LYS A 21 -48.75 -18.27 -25.99
CA LYS A 21 -48.89 -19.73 -25.82
C LYS A 21 -50.25 -20.27 -26.28
N SER A 22 -51.30 -19.46 -26.24
CA SER A 22 -52.66 -19.80 -26.66
C SER A 22 -52.87 -19.72 -28.17
N ALA A 23 -51.91 -19.19 -28.94
CA ALA A 23 -52.07 -19.07 -30.39
C ALA A 23 -51.76 -20.40 -31.09
N ASP A 24 -52.76 -20.96 -31.78
CA ASP A 24 -52.63 -22.20 -32.56
C ASP A 24 -51.64 -22.07 -33.72
N VAL A 25 -51.47 -20.85 -34.24
CA VAL A 25 -50.67 -20.57 -35.44
C VAL A 25 -49.73 -19.39 -35.17
N CYS A 26 -48.49 -19.49 -35.62
CA CYS A 26 -47.56 -18.36 -35.58
C CYS A 26 -48.00 -17.27 -36.58
N PHE A 27 -48.16 -16.03 -36.11
CA PHE A 27 -48.52 -14.90 -36.97
C PHE A 27 -47.50 -14.64 -38.09
N ASN A 28 -46.22 -14.90 -37.84
CA ASN A 28 -45.16 -14.56 -38.79
C ASN A 28 -44.93 -15.64 -39.88
N CYS A 29 -44.81 -16.91 -39.49
CA CYS A 29 -44.50 -17.99 -40.44
C CYS A 29 -45.63 -18.98 -40.69
N GLN A 30 -46.81 -18.75 -40.10
CA GLN A 30 -47.99 -19.62 -40.20
C GLN A 30 -47.79 -21.07 -39.72
N ALA A 31 -46.68 -21.38 -39.02
CA ALA A 31 -46.46 -22.69 -38.44
C ALA A 31 -47.52 -23.00 -37.37
N ARG A 32 -48.20 -24.15 -37.50
CA ARG A 32 -49.17 -24.65 -36.52
C ARG A 32 -48.47 -25.33 -35.36
N THR A 33 -49.06 -25.24 -34.18
CA THR A 33 -48.61 -25.98 -33.00
C THR A 33 -48.93 -27.47 -33.16
N VAL A 34 -47.93 -28.35 -33.06
CA VAL A 34 -48.09 -29.80 -33.31
C VAL A 34 -48.30 -30.59 -32.01
N GLY A 35 -48.74 -29.95 -30.94
CA GLY A 35 -49.00 -30.59 -29.64
C GLY A 35 -49.08 -29.60 -28.50
N GLU A 36 -49.59 -30.05 -27.36
CA GLU A 36 -49.53 -29.26 -26.13
C GLU A 36 -48.07 -28.94 -25.77
N PRO A 37 -47.78 -27.73 -25.26
CA PRO A 37 -46.43 -27.38 -24.84
C PRO A 37 -45.96 -28.39 -23.80
N LEU A 38 -44.74 -28.92 -23.97
CA LEU A 38 -44.14 -29.84 -23.00
C LEU A 38 -44.34 -29.29 -21.58
N LEU A 39 -44.94 -30.11 -20.73
CA LEU A 39 -45.04 -29.83 -19.29
C LEU A 39 -43.66 -29.40 -18.81
N GLN A 40 -43.58 -28.24 -18.17
CA GLN A 40 -42.32 -27.84 -17.57
C GLN A 40 -41.91 -28.97 -16.61
N PRO A 41 -40.64 -29.40 -16.63
CA PRO A 41 -40.20 -30.47 -15.76
C PRO A 41 -40.58 -30.10 -14.33
N GLU A 42 -41.30 -31.01 -13.65
CA GLU A 42 -41.77 -30.82 -12.28
C GLU A 42 -40.61 -30.52 -11.32
N THR A 43 -39.42 -30.99 -11.70
CA THR A 43 -38.15 -30.77 -11.02
C THR A 43 -37.23 -29.90 -11.87
N LYS A 44 -37.35 -28.57 -11.74
CA LYS A 44 -36.26 -27.68 -12.18
C LYS A 44 -35.10 -27.79 -11.20
N LEU A 45 -33.90 -28.01 -11.73
CA LEU A 45 -32.67 -27.96 -10.93
C LEU A 45 -32.55 -26.55 -10.31
N PRO A 46 -32.27 -26.46 -9.00
CA PRO A 46 -32.21 -25.17 -8.32
C PRO A 46 -31.05 -24.34 -8.88
N GLY A 47 -31.33 -23.08 -9.21
CA GLY A 47 -30.34 -22.17 -9.76
C GLY A 47 -29.25 -21.83 -8.74
N LEU A 48 -27.98 -22.02 -9.13
CA LEU A 48 -26.80 -21.70 -8.32
C LEU A 48 -26.24 -20.29 -8.58
N GLY A 49 -26.87 -19.52 -9.47
CA GLY A 49 -26.39 -18.23 -9.94
C GLY A 49 -26.02 -17.23 -8.82
N PRO A 50 -26.92 -16.95 -7.85
CA PRO A 50 -26.62 -16.02 -6.77
C PRO A 50 -25.43 -16.43 -5.90
N SER A 51 -25.32 -17.71 -5.54
CA SER A 51 -24.21 -18.25 -4.74
C SER A 51 -22.88 -18.21 -5.50
N LEU A 52 -22.88 -18.52 -6.80
CA LEU A 52 -21.67 -18.50 -7.62
C LEU A 52 -21.15 -17.07 -7.82
N ARG A 53 -22.04 -16.07 -7.98
CA ARG A 53 -21.64 -14.65 -8.03
C ARG A 53 -20.95 -14.20 -6.75
N ALA A 54 -21.48 -14.58 -5.58
CA ALA A 54 -20.85 -14.26 -4.30
C ALA A 54 -19.47 -14.92 -4.16
N LEU A 55 -19.34 -16.19 -4.55
CA LEU A 55 -18.07 -16.91 -4.55
C LEU A 55 -17.05 -16.26 -5.51
N LEU A 56 -17.49 -15.87 -6.71
CA LEU A 56 -16.65 -15.23 -7.71
C LEU A 56 -16.01 -13.95 -7.18
N VAL A 57 -16.75 -13.13 -6.42
CA VAL A 57 -16.20 -11.91 -5.81
C VAL A 57 -15.08 -12.24 -4.81
N ALA A 58 -15.28 -13.24 -3.95
CA ALA A 58 -14.23 -13.69 -3.02
C ALA A 58 -12.99 -14.24 -3.75
N LEU A 59 -13.20 -14.99 -4.84
CA LEU A 59 -12.10 -15.49 -5.69
C LEU A 59 -11.35 -14.37 -6.40
N ILE A 60 -12.04 -13.33 -6.89
CA ILE A 60 -11.40 -12.16 -7.51
C ILE A 60 -10.50 -11.45 -6.49
N ILE A 61 -10.97 -11.27 -5.25
CA ILE A 61 -10.14 -10.68 -4.18
C ILE A 61 -8.89 -11.53 -3.92
N PHE A 62 -9.08 -12.84 -3.78
CA PHE A 62 -7.98 -13.77 -3.50
C PHE A 62 -6.95 -13.82 -4.63
N ILE A 63 -7.40 -14.02 -5.87
CA ILE A 63 -6.54 -14.08 -7.06
C ILE A 63 -5.89 -12.73 -7.32
N GLY A 64 -6.63 -11.63 -7.15
CA GLY A 64 -6.09 -10.28 -7.29
C GLY A 64 -5.00 -9.98 -6.29
N PHE A 65 -5.19 -10.36 -5.02
CA PHE A 65 -4.16 -10.24 -3.99
C PHE A 65 -2.94 -11.11 -4.30
N LEU A 66 -3.15 -12.38 -4.64
CA LEU A 66 -2.06 -13.32 -4.94
C LEU A 66 -1.27 -12.87 -6.17
N GLY A 67 -1.95 -12.43 -7.23
CA GLY A 67 -1.33 -11.89 -8.44
C GLY A 67 -0.53 -10.62 -8.16
N ALA A 68 -1.10 -9.66 -7.45
CA ALA A 68 -0.38 -8.45 -7.06
C ALA A 68 0.83 -8.76 -6.17
N TRP A 69 0.70 -9.69 -5.23
CA TRP A 69 1.81 -10.11 -4.36
C TRP A 69 2.94 -10.79 -5.14
N LEU A 70 2.60 -11.66 -6.09
CA LEU A 70 3.58 -12.32 -6.96
C LEU A 70 4.29 -11.32 -7.89
N LEU A 71 3.55 -10.40 -8.49
CA LEU A 71 4.09 -9.42 -9.44
C LEU A 71 4.91 -8.32 -8.77
N SER A 72 4.48 -7.84 -7.60
CA SER A 72 5.17 -6.76 -6.88
C SER A 72 6.53 -7.17 -6.32
N ASN A 73 6.80 -8.47 -6.18
CA ASN A 73 8.06 -8.99 -5.66
C ASN A 73 9.02 -9.43 -6.78
N ASP A 74 8.96 -8.81 -7.97
CA ASP A 74 9.77 -9.18 -9.15
C ASP A 74 9.75 -10.69 -9.47
N MET A 75 8.61 -11.35 -9.21
CA MET A 75 8.45 -12.82 -9.27
C MET A 75 9.38 -13.62 -8.33
N LYS A 76 10.14 -13.01 -7.44
CA LYS A 76 11.02 -13.70 -6.47
C LYS A 76 10.21 -14.65 -5.57
N VAL A 77 9.02 -14.21 -5.12
CA VAL A 77 8.08 -15.07 -4.38
C VAL A 77 7.68 -16.29 -5.21
N ALA A 78 7.32 -16.09 -6.48
CA ALA A 78 6.89 -17.18 -7.36
C ALA A 78 8.02 -18.19 -7.56
N ARG A 79 9.26 -17.71 -7.76
CA ARG A 79 10.44 -18.57 -7.90
C ARG A 79 10.70 -19.40 -6.64
N VAL A 80 10.65 -18.79 -5.46
CA VAL A 80 10.83 -19.51 -4.18
C VAL A 80 9.71 -20.52 -3.95
N LEU A 81 8.45 -20.15 -4.18
CA LEU A 81 7.32 -21.07 -4.08
C LEU A 81 7.45 -22.25 -5.03
N LEU A 82 7.91 -22.01 -6.26
CA LEU A 82 8.10 -23.05 -7.26
C LEU A 82 9.23 -24.00 -6.87
N VAL A 83 10.37 -23.46 -6.38
CA VAL A 83 11.47 -24.28 -5.84
C VAL A 83 11.02 -25.10 -4.63
N MET A 84 10.21 -24.52 -3.74
CA MET A 84 9.67 -25.22 -2.57
C MET A 84 8.65 -26.30 -2.97
N ALA A 85 7.82 -26.05 -3.98
CA ALA A 85 6.78 -26.98 -4.42
C ALA A 85 7.31 -28.14 -5.28
N MET A 86 8.27 -27.86 -6.18
CA MET A 86 8.85 -28.87 -7.08
C MET A 86 10.08 -29.56 -6.49
N GLY A 87 10.67 -29.01 -5.42
CA GLY A 87 11.90 -29.48 -4.80
C GLY A 87 13.16 -29.16 -5.63
N GLU A 88 14.34 -29.37 -5.04
CA GLU A 88 15.63 -29.01 -5.66
C GLU A 88 16.06 -29.95 -6.81
N ASN A 89 15.37 -31.08 -6.99
CA ASN A 89 15.80 -32.14 -7.89
C ASN A 89 15.50 -31.90 -9.38
N THR A 90 14.63 -30.94 -9.72
CA THR A 90 14.28 -30.71 -11.13
C THR A 90 15.36 -29.86 -11.84
N THR A 91 15.56 -30.09 -13.14
CA THR A 91 16.51 -29.29 -13.94
C THR A 91 16.15 -27.81 -13.96
N PHE A 92 14.85 -27.50 -13.92
CA PHE A 92 14.31 -26.15 -13.88
C PHE A 92 14.60 -25.43 -12.55
N THR A 93 14.47 -26.10 -11.40
CA THR A 93 14.80 -25.50 -10.11
C THR A 93 16.30 -25.26 -9.95
N LYS A 94 17.14 -26.14 -10.53
CA LYS A 94 18.60 -25.94 -10.56
C LYS A 94 19.01 -24.73 -11.39
N SER A 95 18.41 -24.51 -12.56
CA SER A 95 18.71 -23.33 -13.37
C SER A 95 18.25 -22.03 -12.69
N LEU A 96 17.13 -22.06 -11.97
CA LEU A 96 16.65 -20.95 -11.14
C LEU A 96 17.61 -20.60 -9.99
N LEU A 97 18.11 -21.62 -9.27
CA LEU A 97 19.09 -21.44 -8.18
C LEU A 97 20.47 -21.02 -8.70
N GLN A 98 20.86 -21.44 -9.90
CA GLN A 98 22.10 -20.96 -10.54
C GLN A 98 22.02 -19.48 -10.92
N LEU A 99 20.84 -19.01 -11.35
CA LEU A 99 20.64 -17.60 -11.71
C LEU A 99 20.66 -16.68 -10.48
N ASP A 100 20.16 -17.17 -9.33
CA ASP A 100 20.19 -16.45 -8.06
C ASP A 100 20.39 -17.44 -6.89
N PRO A 101 21.64 -17.65 -6.43
CA PRO A 101 21.94 -18.59 -5.35
C PRO A 101 21.42 -18.11 -3.99
N SER A 102 21.09 -16.82 -3.85
CA SER A 102 20.55 -16.24 -2.64
C SER A 102 19.04 -16.41 -2.48
N LEU A 103 18.38 -17.09 -3.44
CA LEU A 103 16.92 -17.22 -3.51
C LEU A 103 16.28 -17.70 -2.19
N LEU A 104 16.92 -18.65 -1.50
CA LEU A 104 16.42 -19.24 -0.25
C LEU A 104 16.65 -18.34 0.98
N GLN A 105 17.55 -17.36 0.88
CA GLN A 105 17.91 -16.47 1.99
C GLN A 105 17.04 -15.22 2.04
N TYR A 106 16.31 -14.89 0.98
CA TYR A 106 15.44 -13.73 1.00
C TYR A 106 14.34 -13.90 2.06
N ARG A 107 14.24 -12.94 2.98
CA ARG A 107 13.09 -12.76 3.87
C ARG A 107 11.93 -12.10 3.10
N ILE A 108 11.39 -12.82 2.12
CA ILE A 108 10.41 -12.26 1.17
C ILE A 108 9.04 -12.05 1.84
N PHE A 109 8.75 -12.76 2.93
CA PHE A 109 7.37 -12.90 3.41
C PHE A 109 6.81 -11.72 4.20
N THR A 110 7.63 -10.91 4.88
CA THR A 110 7.09 -10.00 5.91
C THR A 110 6.97 -8.55 5.49
N PHE A 111 7.89 -8.01 4.68
CA PHE A 111 7.93 -6.57 4.43
C PHE A 111 7.02 -6.14 3.26
N ASP A 112 7.10 -6.81 2.11
CA ASP A 112 6.36 -6.39 0.92
C ASP A 112 4.89 -6.83 0.89
N ALA A 113 4.58 -8.01 1.43
CA ALA A 113 3.21 -8.50 1.53
C ALA A 113 2.32 -7.52 2.32
N TYR A 114 2.88 -6.95 3.39
CA TYR A 114 2.18 -6.02 4.25
C TYR A 114 1.90 -4.68 3.56
N ARG A 115 2.90 -4.12 2.88
CA ARG A 115 2.74 -2.86 2.12
C ARG A 115 1.73 -3.04 0.98
N LEU A 116 1.80 -4.15 0.26
CA LEU A 116 0.88 -4.50 -0.81
C LEU A 116 -0.56 -4.68 -0.30
N ALA A 117 -0.73 -5.37 0.83
CA ALA A 117 -2.03 -5.51 1.48
C ALA A 117 -2.68 -4.15 1.80
N CYS A 118 -1.88 -3.14 2.15
CA CYS A 118 -2.36 -1.79 2.44
C CYS A 118 -2.75 -1.01 1.18
N TYR A 119 -2.02 -1.15 0.08
CA TYR A 119 -2.45 -0.55 -1.18
C TYR A 119 -3.72 -1.21 -1.71
N LEU A 120 -3.82 -2.54 -1.60
CA LEU A 120 -4.99 -3.29 -2.01
C LEU A 120 -6.19 -3.08 -1.10
N SER A 121 -6.01 -2.73 0.18
CA SER A 121 -7.14 -2.59 1.11
C SER A 121 -8.16 -1.55 0.65
N PHE A 122 -7.72 -0.49 -0.05
CA PHE A 122 -8.63 0.52 -0.61
C PHE A 122 -9.66 -0.08 -1.58
N GLY A 123 -9.28 -1.10 -2.37
CA GLY A 123 -10.20 -1.81 -3.26
C GLY A 123 -10.78 -3.09 -2.64
N ALA A 124 -9.99 -3.83 -1.87
CA ALA A 124 -10.36 -5.12 -1.31
C ALA A 124 -11.41 -5.01 -0.19
N ILE A 125 -11.40 -3.95 0.62
CA ILE A 125 -12.40 -3.71 1.66
C ILE A 125 -13.81 -3.50 1.05
N PRO A 126 -14.04 -2.53 0.13
CA PRO A 126 -15.37 -2.35 -0.47
C PRO A 126 -15.80 -3.57 -1.27
N LEU A 127 -14.87 -4.24 -1.96
CA LEU A 127 -15.16 -5.47 -2.68
C LEU A 127 -15.56 -6.63 -1.74
N SER A 128 -14.95 -6.71 -0.55
CA SER A 128 -15.34 -7.67 0.50
C SER A 128 -16.73 -7.35 1.06
N MET A 129 -17.07 -6.06 1.24
CA MET A 129 -18.41 -5.64 1.64
C MET A 129 -19.47 -6.02 0.59
N LEU A 130 -19.16 -5.84 -0.69
CA LEU A 130 -20.01 -6.28 -1.79
C LEU A 130 -20.19 -7.81 -1.78
N GLY A 131 -19.11 -8.57 -1.57
CA GLY A 131 -19.14 -10.02 -1.43
C GLY A 131 -20.05 -10.48 -0.27
N MET A 132 -19.91 -9.86 0.90
CA MET A 132 -20.76 -10.13 2.06
C MET A 132 -22.25 -9.83 1.78
N TRP A 133 -22.54 -8.71 1.11
CA TRP A 133 -23.91 -8.34 0.73
C TRP A 133 -24.53 -9.36 -0.24
N LEU A 134 -23.79 -9.74 -1.29
CA LEU A 134 -24.22 -10.75 -2.26
C LEU A 134 -24.43 -12.12 -1.60
N ALA A 135 -23.53 -12.54 -0.70
CA ALA A 135 -23.63 -13.82 0.01
C ALA A 135 -24.86 -13.84 0.94
N ARG A 136 -25.11 -12.77 1.70
CA ARG A 136 -26.33 -12.64 2.52
C ARG A 136 -27.60 -12.70 1.68
N ARG A 137 -27.61 -12.02 0.53
CA ARG A 137 -28.74 -12.05 -0.42
C ARG A 137 -28.96 -13.47 -0.96
N ALA A 138 -27.89 -14.17 -1.36
CA ALA A 138 -27.98 -15.54 -1.84
C ALA A 138 -28.51 -16.51 -0.76
N GLN A 139 -28.04 -16.37 0.48
CA GLN A 139 -28.52 -17.16 1.62
C GLN A 139 -30.01 -16.90 1.91
N LYS A 140 -30.46 -15.64 1.82
CA LYS A 140 -31.87 -15.28 1.98
C LYS A 140 -32.74 -15.88 0.86
N LEU A 141 -32.28 -15.83 -0.39
CA LEU A 141 -33.00 -16.45 -1.52
C LEU A 141 -33.09 -17.97 -1.39
N ALA A 142 -31.99 -18.63 -1.02
CA ALA A 142 -31.96 -20.09 -0.85
C ALA A 142 -32.80 -20.59 0.35
N SER A 143 -33.05 -19.73 1.36
CA SER A 143 -33.93 -20.07 2.49
C SER A 143 -35.40 -19.78 2.20
N LEU A 144 -35.72 -18.70 1.49
CA LEU A 144 -37.09 -18.35 1.14
C LEU A 144 -37.67 -19.20 0.01
N GLN A 145 -36.85 -19.61 -0.95
CA GLN A 145 -37.28 -20.32 -2.17
C GLN A 145 -36.33 -21.50 -2.50
N PRO A 146 -36.31 -22.56 -1.66
CA PRO A 146 -35.36 -23.66 -1.81
C PRO A 146 -35.54 -24.47 -3.10
N LEU A 147 -36.75 -24.47 -3.68
CA LEU A 147 -37.04 -25.13 -4.96
C LEU A 147 -36.43 -24.40 -6.17
N GLN A 148 -36.23 -23.08 -6.07
CA GLN A 148 -35.73 -22.25 -7.17
C GLN A 148 -34.24 -21.93 -7.03
N TYR A 149 -33.75 -21.79 -5.80
CA TYR A 149 -32.38 -21.36 -5.52
C TYR A 149 -31.66 -22.35 -4.60
N GLY A 150 -30.49 -22.80 -5.07
CA GLY A 150 -29.64 -23.75 -4.36
C GLY A 150 -28.43 -23.09 -3.71
N GLY A 151 -27.44 -23.91 -3.31
CA GLY A 151 -26.10 -23.40 -3.01
C GLY A 151 -25.92 -22.73 -1.64
N ARG A 152 -26.79 -23.03 -0.65
CA ARG A 152 -26.67 -22.47 0.72
C ARG A 152 -25.27 -22.64 1.33
N ARG A 153 -24.66 -23.82 1.17
CA ARG A 153 -23.29 -24.08 1.67
C ARG A 153 -22.24 -23.19 0.98
N ILE A 154 -22.35 -23.00 -0.34
CA ILE A 154 -21.46 -22.11 -1.10
C ILE A 154 -21.63 -20.66 -0.65
N ALA A 155 -22.87 -20.21 -0.44
CA ALA A 155 -23.15 -18.86 0.07
C ALA A 155 -22.59 -18.64 1.48
N THR A 156 -22.67 -19.63 2.37
CA THR A 156 -22.04 -19.56 3.70
C THR A 156 -20.51 -19.50 3.59
N GLY A 157 -19.92 -20.33 2.72
CA GLY A 157 -18.48 -20.31 2.47
C GLY A 157 -18.00 -18.97 1.94
N SER A 158 -18.66 -18.41 0.92
CA SER A 158 -18.30 -17.10 0.37
C SER A 158 -18.48 -15.97 1.39
N LEU A 159 -19.52 -16.02 2.24
CA LEU A 159 -19.68 -15.06 3.34
C LEU A 159 -18.49 -15.11 4.31
N LEU A 160 -18.08 -16.31 4.72
CA LEU A 160 -16.95 -16.50 5.63
C LEU A 160 -15.64 -15.98 5.01
N PHE A 161 -15.38 -16.32 3.74
CA PHE A 161 -14.19 -15.84 3.03
C PHE A 161 -14.18 -14.31 2.88
N SER A 162 -15.28 -13.70 2.43
CA SER A 162 -15.36 -12.23 2.30
C SER A 162 -15.22 -11.52 3.65
N PHE A 163 -15.78 -12.10 4.72
CA PHE A 163 -15.59 -11.55 6.06
C PHE A 163 -14.13 -11.64 6.51
N LEU A 164 -13.48 -12.80 6.34
CA LEU A 164 -12.09 -13.02 6.70
C LEU A 164 -11.16 -12.06 5.95
N PHE A 165 -11.35 -11.92 4.63
CA PHE A 165 -10.58 -10.95 3.85
C PHE A 165 -10.82 -9.52 4.32
N GLY A 166 -12.07 -9.14 4.59
CA GLY A 166 -12.39 -7.84 5.16
C GLY A 166 -11.60 -7.56 6.45
N VAL A 167 -11.60 -8.50 7.40
CA VAL A 167 -10.85 -8.37 8.66
C VAL A 167 -9.34 -8.26 8.42
N ILE A 168 -8.76 -9.12 7.58
CA ILE A 168 -7.32 -9.12 7.29
C ILE A 168 -6.90 -7.80 6.64
N PHE A 169 -7.60 -7.34 5.61
CA PHE A 169 -7.26 -6.10 4.91
C PHE A 169 -7.50 -4.87 5.78
N SER A 170 -8.55 -4.85 6.61
CA SER A 170 -8.76 -3.77 7.58
C SER A 170 -7.66 -3.73 8.65
N ALA A 171 -7.25 -4.89 9.18
CA ALA A 171 -6.17 -4.95 10.16
C ALA A 171 -4.84 -4.46 9.55
N ALA A 172 -4.53 -4.88 8.32
CA ALA A 172 -3.35 -4.41 7.58
C ALA A 172 -3.39 -2.89 7.38
N ALA A 173 -4.52 -2.35 6.91
CA ALA A 173 -4.69 -0.91 6.67
C ALA A 173 -4.48 -0.08 7.95
N ILE A 174 -5.13 -0.47 9.05
CA ILE A 174 -5.06 0.25 10.33
C ILE A 174 -3.63 0.25 10.87
N SER A 175 -2.95 -0.89 10.82
CA SER A 175 -1.60 -1.01 11.37
C SER A 175 -0.54 -0.27 10.52
N TRP A 176 -0.82 0.05 9.25
CA TRP A 176 0.13 0.71 8.35
C TRP A 176 0.18 2.22 8.48
N ILE A 177 -0.93 2.85 8.90
CA ILE A 177 -1.02 4.31 9.11
C ILE A 177 0.20 4.87 9.90
N PRO A 178 0.54 4.35 11.10
CA PRO A 178 1.68 4.89 11.85
C PRO A 178 3.01 4.72 11.11
N ARG A 179 3.21 3.59 10.42
CA ARG A 179 4.44 3.34 9.65
C ARG A 179 4.55 4.26 8.44
N ALA A 180 3.44 4.53 7.76
CA ALA A 180 3.40 5.46 6.64
C ALA A 180 3.79 6.86 7.08
N ILE A 181 3.25 7.32 8.22
CA ILE A 181 3.60 8.61 8.81
C ILE A 181 5.09 8.64 9.20
N GLN A 182 5.60 7.60 9.87
CA GLN A 182 7.03 7.50 10.24
C GLN A 182 7.94 7.50 9.01
N THR A 183 7.57 6.78 7.95
CA THR A 183 8.35 6.72 6.71
C THR A 183 8.31 8.07 5.99
N GLY A 184 7.17 8.75 5.97
CA GLY A 184 7.04 10.11 5.45
C GLY A 184 7.96 11.07 6.20
N ARG A 185 7.89 11.08 7.52
CA ARG A 185 8.79 11.89 8.37
C ARG A 185 10.26 11.58 8.09
N ALA A 186 10.64 10.31 8.03
CA ALA A 186 12.01 9.91 7.73
C ALA A 186 12.50 10.40 6.36
N LYS A 187 11.64 10.38 5.34
CA LYS A 187 11.97 10.93 4.00
C LYS A 187 12.19 12.43 4.03
N HIS A 188 11.34 13.17 4.75
CA HIS A 188 11.47 14.63 4.86
C HIS A 188 12.71 15.02 5.65
N ILE A 189 12.98 14.33 6.77
CA ILE A 189 14.22 14.48 7.53
C ILE A 189 15.43 14.21 6.62
N ALA A 190 15.43 13.10 5.87
CA ALA A 190 16.51 12.78 4.94
C ALA A 190 16.70 13.85 3.85
N ALA A 191 15.62 14.45 3.35
CA ALA A 191 15.69 15.55 2.38
C ALA A 191 16.35 16.80 2.96
N VAL A 192 15.98 17.20 4.19
CA VAL A 192 16.62 18.33 4.89
C VAL A 192 18.10 18.05 5.17
N ARG A 193 18.43 16.83 5.59
CA ARG A 193 19.83 16.41 5.77
C ARG A 193 20.64 16.52 4.48
N ALA A 194 20.07 16.08 3.36
CA ALA A 194 20.71 16.21 2.05
C ALA A 194 20.92 17.69 1.68
N GLU A 195 19.95 18.55 1.96
CA GLU A 195 20.07 19.99 1.72
C GLU A 195 21.17 20.63 2.56
N PHE A 196 21.30 20.24 3.83
CA PHE A 196 22.38 20.73 4.69
C PHE A 196 23.75 20.30 4.17
N TYR A 197 23.90 19.06 3.71
CA TYR A 197 25.16 18.61 3.10
C TYR A 197 25.48 19.40 1.83
N ARG A 198 24.45 19.68 1.02
CA ARG A 198 24.62 20.51 -0.18
C ARG A 198 25.09 21.92 0.19
N LEU A 199 24.45 22.58 1.15
CA LEU A 199 24.84 23.90 1.65
C LEU A 199 26.27 23.92 2.23
N HIS A 200 26.61 22.89 3.01
CA HIS A 200 27.95 22.76 3.58
C HIS A 200 29.03 22.65 2.49
N VAL A 201 28.85 21.74 1.54
CA VAL A 201 29.87 21.44 0.52
C VAL A 201 29.96 22.54 -0.54
N GLU A 202 28.82 23.02 -1.04
CA GLU A 202 28.79 23.96 -2.17
C GLU A 202 29.00 25.42 -1.72
N ALA A 203 28.40 25.84 -0.61
CA ALA A 203 28.41 27.25 -0.21
C ALA A 203 29.42 27.55 0.90
N LEU A 204 29.33 26.85 2.03
CA LEU A 204 30.13 27.17 3.21
C LEU A 204 31.61 26.80 3.03
N ASN A 205 31.91 25.61 2.52
CA ASN A 205 33.29 25.18 2.28
C ASN A 205 33.96 26.02 1.19
N HIS A 206 33.24 26.36 0.12
CA HIS A 206 33.75 27.24 -0.92
C HIS A 206 34.14 28.61 -0.35
N HIS A 207 33.24 29.23 0.43
CA HIS A 207 33.53 30.50 1.09
C HIS A 207 34.73 30.41 2.03
N TYR A 208 34.84 29.33 2.81
CA TYR A 208 35.98 29.11 3.70
C TYR A 208 37.29 28.98 2.93
N THR A 209 37.32 28.29 1.78
CA THR A 209 38.53 28.18 0.95
C THR A 209 38.96 29.52 0.35
N GLU A 210 38.02 30.41 0.06
CA GLU A 210 38.29 31.71 -0.57
C GLU A 210 38.70 32.78 0.45
N PHE A 211 38.01 32.85 1.59
CA PHE A 211 38.20 33.91 2.58
C PHE A 211 38.87 33.44 3.88
N GLY A 212 39.15 32.14 4.04
CA GLY A 212 39.73 31.56 5.24
C GLY A 212 38.81 31.58 6.47
N THR A 213 37.56 32.03 6.31
CA THR A 213 36.57 32.20 7.38
C THR A 213 35.17 31.86 6.88
N TYR A 214 34.29 31.43 7.78
CA TYR A 214 32.87 31.23 7.48
C TYR A 214 32.10 32.56 7.53
N PRO A 215 31.02 32.71 6.74
CA PRO A 215 30.22 33.94 6.72
C PRO A 215 29.57 34.20 8.09
N GLN A 216 29.17 35.46 8.34
CA GLN A 216 28.44 35.78 9.58
C GLN A 216 26.94 35.57 9.39
N GLU A 217 26.42 35.83 8.19
CA GLU A 217 25.02 35.60 7.84
C GLU A 217 24.89 34.69 6.60
N LEU A 218 23.81 33.91 6.53
CA LEU A 218 23.55 33.07 5.34
C LEU A 218 23.25 33.92 4.09
N SER A 219 22.81 35.17 4.27
CA SER A 219 22.61 36.18 3.23
C SER A 219 23.90 36.53 2.49
N ASP A 220 25.04 36.49 3.16
CA ASP A 220 26.34 36.84 2.57
C ASP A 220 26.73 35.89 1.43
N LEU A 221 26.30 34.62 1.55
CA LEU A 221 26.51 33.60 0.52
C LEU A 221 25.73 33.89 -0.78
N ARG A 222 24.66 34.70 -0.72
CA ARG A 222 23.79 34.97 -1.89
C ARG A 222 24.51 35.74 -2.99
N ASN A 223 25.47 36.60 -2.64
CA ASN A 223 26.14 37.46 -3.61
C ASN A 223 27.19 36.70 -4.44
N ASN A 224 27.69 35.57 -3.91
CA ASN A 224 28.83 34.85 -4.47
C ASN A 224 28.47 33.49 -5.08
N LEU A 225 27.26 32.97 -4.85
CA LEU A 225 26.81 31.69 -5.40
C LEU A 225 25.86 31.87 -6.59
N SER A 226 26.15 31.15 -7.68
CA SER A 226 25.30 31.05 -8.87
C SER A 226 24.01 30.26 -8.63
N THR A 227 23.92 29.51 -7.53
CA THR A 227 22.80 28.65 -7.18
C THR A 227 21.93 29.29 -6.08
N LEU A 228 20.61 29.20 -6.23
CA LEU A 228 19.67 29.68 -5.22
C LEU A 228 19.85 28.86 -3.93
N ILE A 229 20.28 29.51 -2.85
CA ILE A 229 20.34 28.92 -1.51
C ILE A 229 18.92 28.85 -0.96
N PRO A 230 18.36 27.65 -0.69
CA PRO A 230 17.07 27.56 -0.03
C PRO A 230 17.19 28.13 1.37
N GLN A 231 16.35 29.13 1.62
CA GLN A 231 16.20 29.78 2.91
C GLN A 231 15.23 29.01 3.82
N THR A 232 14.44 28.12 3.23
CA THR A 232 13.42 27.34 3.91
C THR A 232 13.68 25.85 3.75
N ASP A 233 13.42 25.11 4.82
CA ASP A 233 13.44 23.66 4.79
C ASP A 233 12.19 23.08 4.08
N TYR A 234 12.07 21.76 4.15
CA TYR A 234 10.93 21.04 3.57
C TYR A 234 9.57 21.46 4.16
N TRP A 235 9.54 21.87 5.44
CA TRP A 235 8.34 22.28 6.16
C TRP A 235 8.02 23.78 5.97
N GLY A 236 8.81 24.48 5.15
CA GLY A 236 8.67 25.91 4.92
C GLY A 236 9.19 26.75 6.09
N THR A 237 9.89 26.15 7.05
CA THR A 237 10.52 26.90 8.15
C THR A 237 11.88 27.41 7.70
N GLN A 238 12.24 28.62 8.14
CA GLN A 238 13.53 29.21 7.75
C GLN A 238 14.69 28.41 8.35
N ILE A 239 15.73 28.14 7.57
CA ILE A 239 16.95 27.50 8.09
C ILE A 239 17.75 28.57 8.85
N ARG A 240 18.03 28.32 10.14
CA ARG A 240 18.83 29.22 10.96
C ARG A 240 20.31 28.86 10.82
N TYR A 241 21.11 29.87 10.50
CA TYR A 241 22.56 29.78 10.50
C TYR A 241 23.12 30.59 11.65
N SER A 242 24.01 29.98 12.43
CA SER A 242 24.68 30.65 13.55
C SER A 242 26.19 30.42 13.45
N PRO A 243 27.02 31.46 13.23
CA PRO A 243 28.47 31.35 13.32
C PRO A 243 28.91 31.23 14.80
N THR A 244 29.96 30.47 15.09
CA THR A 244 30.32 30.11 16.48
C THR A 244 30.80 31.27 17.35
N ALA A 245 31.02 32.47 16.81
CA ALA A 245 31.31 33.64 17.63
C ALA A 245 30.21 33.96 18.68
N LEU A 246 28.99 33.39 18.53
CA LEU A 246 27.84 33.66 19.40
C LEU A 246 27.33 32.45 20.21
N ILE A 247 27.92 31.25 20.08
CA ILE A 247 27.48 30.05 20.81
C ILE A 247 28.23 29.94 22.15
N ALA A 248 28.21 31.01 22.93
CA ALA A 248 28.46 30.92 24.38
C ALA A 248 27.12 30.63 25.05
N SER A 249 26.61 29.39 24.91
CA SER A 249 25.37 29.04 25.60
C SER A 249 25.59 29.15 27.11
N LYS A 250 24.62 29.73 27.79
CA LYS A 250 24.56 29.97 29.23
C LYS A 250 24.47 28.62 29.97
N ASN A 251 25.57 27.85 29.96
CA ASN A 251 25.91 26.63 30.73
C ASN A 251 26.72 25.56 29.95
N SER A 252 27.18 25.80 28.72
CA SER A 252 28.02 24.82 27.98
C SER A 252 29.50 25.21 27.97
N THR A 253 30.38 24.25 28.25
CA THR A 253 31.82 24.33 27.97
C THR A 253 32.08 24.75 26.52
N PRO A 254 33.08 25.61 26.23
CA PRO A 254 33.36 26.09 24.88
C PRO A 254 33.68 24.91 23.95
N GLY A 255 32.75 24.60 23.05
CA GLY A 255 32.96 23.65 21.96
C GLY A 255 33.64 24.36 20.79
N TYR A 256 34.65 23.70 20.20
CA TYR A 256 35.29 24.16 18.96
C TYR A 256 34.40 23.78 17.76
N SER A 257 33.25 24.42 17.61
CA SER A 257 32.52 24.42 16.34
C SER A 257 32.84 25.69 15.56
N ASN A 258 32.66 25.70 14.25
CA ASN A 258 32.86 26.89 13.41
C ASN A 258 31.53 27.52 12.97
N TYR A 259 30.51 26.69 12.74
CA TYR A 259 29.16 27.14 12.46
C TYR A 259 28.12 26.07 12.81
N GLN A 260 26.85 26.50 12.87
CA GLN A 260 25.70 25.62 13.05
C GLN A 260 24.59 25.97 12.05
N LEU A 261 24.01 24.93 11.44
CA LEU A 261 22.76 24.99 10.68
C LEU A 261 21.67 24.28 11.47
N VAL A 262 20.51 24.92 11.62
CA VAL A 262 19.36 24.37 12.35
C VAL A 262 18.09 24.50 11.52
N SER A 263 17.36 23.39 11.40
CA SER A 263 15.97 23.36 10.92
C SER A 263 15.10 22.98 12.11
N ALA A 264 14.01 23.72 12.29
CA ALA A 264 13.03 23.48 13.36
C ALA A 264 12.24 22.18 13.17
N GLY A 265 12.46 21.45 12.06
CA GLY A 265 11.86 20.14 11.87
C GLY A 265 10.33 20.16 11.66
N PRO A 266 9.66 19.02 11.87
CA PRO A 266 8.23 18.86 11.62
C PRO A 266 7.29 19.68 12.53
N ASP A 267 7.70 20.03 13.75
CA ASP A 267 6.89 20.80 14.68
C ASP A 267 7.03 22.31 14.47
N GLY A 268 8.11 22.74 13.81
CA GLY A 268 8.39 24.14 13.52
C GLY A 268 8.74 24.95 14.78
N VAL A 269 9.05 24.27 15.88
CA VAL A 269 9.39 24.89 17.16
C VAL A 269 10.89 24.78 17.36
N TRP A 270 11.55 25.93 17.49
CA TRP A 270 13.00 25.99 17.74
C TRP A 270 13.36 25.42 19.10
N ASP A 271 14.55 24.82 19.18
CA ASP A 271 15.11 24.24 20.40
C ASP A 271 14.27 23.07 20.94
N SER A 272 13.61 22.35 20.03
CA SER A 272 12.89 21.12 20.32
C SER A 272 13.76 19.87 20.06
N THR A 273 13.27 18.70 20.48
CA THR A 273 13.92 17.41 20.17
C THR A 273 13.84 17.04 18.69
N ASP A 274 12.96 17.70 17.95
CA ASP A 274 12.72 17.46 16.53
C ASP A 274 13.61 18.35 15.63
N ASP A 275 14.40 19.24 16.22
CA ASP A 275 15.40 20.05 15.53
C ASP A 275 16.43 19.17 14.81
N ILE A 276 16.66 19.45 13.54
CA ILE A 276 17.75 18.87 12.77
C ILE A 276 18.91 19.85 12.83
N ARG A 277 20.00 19.45 13.47
CA ARG A 277 21.20 20.28 13.67
C ARG A 277 22.37 19.71 12.87
N MET A 278 23.06 20.58 12.14
CA MET A 278 24.37 20.27 11.56
C MET A 278 25.40 21.21 12.17
N VAL A 279 26.46 20.62 12.73
CA VAL A 279 27.61 21.32 13.30
C VAL A 279 28.84 20.88 12.52
N ASP A 280 29.51 21.84 11.90
CA ASP A 280 30.75 21.59 11.13
C ASP A 280 30.63 20.43 10.12
N GLY A 281 29.51 20.38 9.39
CA GLY A 281 29.26 19.37 8.36
C GLY A 281 28.78 18.02 8.90
N VAL A 282 28.66 17.85 10.21
CA VAL A 282 28.18 16.62 10.86
C VAL A 282 26.78 16.84 11.41
N ILE A 283 25.86 15.93 11.12
CA ILE A 283 24.48 15.99 11.62
C ILE A 283 24.45 15.41 13.04
N VAL A 284 24.00 16.22 13.99
CA VAL A 284 23.90 15.88 15.41
C VAL A 284 22.42 15.69 15.75
N ASN A 285 22.05 14.53 16.30
CA ASN A 285 20.69 14.34 16.81
C ASN A 285 20.63 14.88 18.24
N VAL A 286 19.57 15.62 18.60
CA VAL A 286 19.39 16.22 19.92
C VAL A 286 19.42 15.17 21.04
N THR A 287 18.91 13.95 20.79
CA THR A 287 19.00 12.84 21.75
C THR A 287 20.43 12.35 22.01
N ASP A 288 21.36 12.65 21.10
CA ASP A 288 22.77 12.34 21.27
C ASP A 288 23.52 13.48 21.97
N GLU A 289 22.96 14.70 22.12
CA GLU A 289 23.65 15.85 22.76
C GLU A 289 24.07 15.58 24.21
N ASP A 290 23.25 14.83 24.97
CA ASP A 290 23.61 14.38 26.33
C ASP A 290 24.64 13.22 26.34
N ASN A 291 24.78 12.48 25.24
CA ASN A 291 25.60 11.25 25.15
C ASN A 291 26.90 11.40 24.36
N TRP A 292 27.01 12.27 23.36
CA TRP A 292 28.23 12.43 22.56
C TRP A 292 29.33 13.13 23.34
N ILE A 293 28.96 14.08 24.21
CA ILE A 293 29.89 14.73 25.13
C ILE A 293 30.49 13.67 26.07
N THR A 294 29.65 12.81 26.67
CA THR A 294 30.13 11.78 27.59
C THR A 294 30.94 10.69 26.87
N SER A 295 30.65 10.37 25.61
CA SER A 295 31.41 9.38 24.83
C SER A 295 32.75 9.92 24.31
N PHE A 296 32.82 11.19 23.88
CA PHE A 296 34.06 11.82 23.41
C PHE A 296 35.09 11.99 24.54
N PHE A 297 34.64 12.26 25.77
CA PHE A 297 35.53 12.35 26.94
C PHE A 297 35.87 10.99 27.57
N ARG A 298 35.08 9.93 27.34
CA ARG A 298 35.38 8.58 27.87
C ARG A 298 36.60 7.95 27.18
N THR A 299 36.92 8.33 25.95
CA THR A 299 38.05 7.76 25.19
C THR A 299 39.43 8.22 25.66
N ARG A 300 39.53 9.29 26.47
CA ARG A 300 40.84 9.82 26.93
C ARG A 300 41.31 9.33 28.31
N ASN A 301 40.45 8.69 29.10
CA ASN A 301 40.82 8.27 30.47
C ASN A 301 41.36 6.82 30.56
N ASN A 302 41.41 6.07 29.46
CA ASN A 302 41.87 4.68 29.45
C ASN A 302 43.27 4.48 28.82
N GLU A 303 43.99 5.55 28.50
CA GLU A 303 45.42 5.49 28.17
C GLU A 303 46.23 5.90 29.41
N LYS A 304 46.35 4.99 30.38
CA LYS A 304 47.39 4.99 31.41
C LYS A 304 47.83 3.57 31.69
#